data_AF-A0A943BC57-F1
#
_entry.id   AF-A0A943BC57-F1
#
_cell.length_a   1.000
_cell.length_b   1.000
_cell.length_c   1.000
_cell.angle_alpha   90.00
_cell.angle_beta   90.00
_cell.angle_gamma   90.00
#
_symmetry.space_group_name_H-M   'P 1'
#
loop_
_entity.id
_entity.type
_entity.pdbx_description
1 polymer ?
#
loop_
_entity_poly.entity_id
_entity_poly.type
_entity_poly.pdbx_seq_one_letter_code
_entity_poly.pdbx_strand_id
1 'polypeptide(L)'
;MIFAEDVNGIQRIERNTLIMNNDEKEIKLESIENHGCNDKIEEFIVVQNAGLDSEEIYYTGFSEIEAYRTYKRIKGGKKNIFKAYIKRDLVFNVPFIDTYEIIEVIR
;
A
#
# COMPACT_ATOMS: atom_id res chain seq x y z
N MET A 1 -29.37 -14.30 -6.63
CA MET A 1 -29.59 -12.87 -6.38
C MET A 1 -30.20 -12.75 -5.01
N ILE A 2 -29.40 -12.44 -4.00
CA ILE A 2 -29.86 -12.13 -2.65
C ILE A 2 -29.01 -10.95 -2.19
N PHE A 3 -29.69 -9.91 -1.74
CA PHE A 3 -29.16 -8.64 -1.28
C PHE A 3 -28.66 -8.79 0.16
N ALA A 4 -27.58 -8.10 0.51
CA ALA A 4 -27.04 -8.05 1.86
C ALA A 4 -27.77 -6.96 2.66
N GLU A 5 -28.22 -7.31 3.87
CA GLU A 5 -28.62 -6.36 4.91
C GLU A 5 -27.58 -6.40 6.05
N ASP A 6 -27.36 -5.24 6.65
CA ASP A 6 -26.23 -4.84 7.50
C ASP A 6 -25.89 -5.80 8.65
N VAL A 7 -24.58 -6.09 8.80
CA VAL A 7 -24.04 -6.82 9.96
C VAL A 7 -23.69 -5.81 11.06
N ASN A 8 -24.52 -5.79 12.10
CA ASN A 8 -24.35 -4.93 13.28
C ASN A 8 -23.15 -5.41 14.14
N GLY A 9 -22.03 -4.69 14.09
CA GLY A 9 -21.02 -4.70 15.15
C GLY A 9 -19.93 -5.77 15.03
N ILE A 10 -18.89 -5.48 14.25
CA ILE A 10 -17.66 -6.27 14.19
C ILE A 10 -16.64 -5.68 15.19
N GLN A 11 -16.12 -6.50 16.11
CA GLN A 11 -14.97 -6.14 16.95
C GLN A 11 -13.71 -6.92 16.52
N ARG A 12 -12.61 -6.18 16.29
CA ARG A 12 -11.31 -6.72 15.91
C ARG A 12 -10.52 -7.07 17.17
N ILE A 13 -10.12 -8.33 17.33
CA ILE A 13 -9.24 -8.78 18.42
C ILE A 13 -7.97 -9.35 17.77
N GLU A 14 -6.90 -8.55 17.78
CA GLU A 14 -5.60 -8.82 17.16
C GLU A 14 -5.62 -9.14 15.65
N ARG A 15 -4.43 -9.21 15.03
CA ARG A 15 -4.23 -8.96 13.59
C ARG A 15 -5.07 -9.85 12.65
N ASN A 16 -5.51 -11.05 13.06
CA ASN A 16 -6.08 -12.07 12.17
C ASN A 16 -7.35 -12.78 12.69
N THR A 17 -8.13 -12.19 13.61
CA THR A 17 -9.35 -12.84 14.14
C THR A 17 -10.55 -11.90 14.11
N LEU A 18 -11.68 -12.36 13.56
CA LEU A 18 -12.98 -11.66 13.58
C LEU A 18 -13.97 -12.46 14.43
N ILE A 19 -14.70 -11.76 15.32
CA ILE A 19 -15.79 -12.33 16.10
C ILE A 19 -17.09 -11.70 15.64
N MET A 20 -18.03 -12.54 15.21
CA MET A 20 -19.40 -12.14 14.93
C MET A 20 -20.27 -12.51 16.12
N ASN A 21 -20.95 -11.51 16.71
CA ASN A 21 -21.95 -11.77 17.73
C ASN A 21 -23.30 -12.00 17.04
N ASN A 22 -23.78 -13.23 17.03
CA ASN A 22 -25.19 -13.52 16.80
C ASN A 22 -25.83 -13.78 18.16
N ASP A 23 -27.05 -13.28 18.37
CA ASP A 23 -27.83 -13.44 19.61
C ASP A 23 -28.22 -14.91 19.92
N GLU A 24 -27.74 -15.86 19.11
CA GLU A 24 -27.81 -17.30 19.36
C GLU A 24 -26.41 -17.81 19.75
N LYS A 25 -26.36 -18.48 20.91
CA LYS A 25 -25.16 -18.88 21.68
C LYS A 25 -24.16 -19.80 20.96
N GLU A 26 -23.56 -19.36 19.87
CA GLU A 26 -22.43 -20.06 19.27
C GLU A 26 -21.44 -19.08 18.64
N ILE A 27 -20.26 -18.96 19.26
CA ILE A 27 -19.15 -18.17 18.73
C ILE A 27 -18.35 -19.09 17.80
N LYS A 28 -18.42 -18.87 16.49
CA LYS A 28 -17.53 -19.54 15.52
C LYS A 28 -16.22 -18.77 15.42
N LEU A 29 -15.13 -19.45 15.76
CA LEU A 29 -13.75 -18.99 15.54
C LEU A 29 -13.31 -19.44 14.14
N GLU A 30 -13.40 -18.56 13.16
CA GLU A 30 -12.79 -18.80 11.85
C GLU A 30 -11.37 -18.22 11.85
N SER A 31 -10.39 -19.10 11.59
CA SER A 31 -9.02 -18.67 11.35
C SER A 31 -8.98 -18.00 9.98
N ILE A 32 -8.54 -16.74 9.92
CA ILE A 32 -8.30 -16.08 8.64
C ILE A 32 -7.05 -16.72 8.03
N GLU A 33 -7.23 -17.68 7.14
CA GLU A 33 -6.20 -18.02 6.18
C GLU A 33 -6.03 -16.79 5.28
N ASN A 34 -4.88 -16.12 5.41
CA ASN A 34 -4.49 -15.06 4.50
C ASN A 34 -4.41 -15.66 3.09
N HIS A 35 -5.52 -15.64 2.36
CA HIS A 35 -5.45 -15.69 0.90
C HIS A 35 -4.58 -14.50 0.51
N GLY A 36 -3.36 -14.80 0.08
CA GLY A 36 -2.36 -13.80 -0.32
C GLY A 36 -3.02 -12.78 -1.24
N CYS A 37 -3.32 -11.63 -0.65
CA CYS A 37 -3.85 -10.48 -1.31
C CYS A 37 -2.71 -9.97 -2.20
N ASN A 38 -2.67 -10.45 -3.45
CA ASN A 38 -1.82 -9.90 -4.51
C ASN A 38 -2.38 -8.53 -4.97
N ASP A 39 -2.95 -7.74 -4.05
CA ASP A 39 -3.41 -6.41 -4.38
C ASP A 39 -2.14 -5.59 -4.56
N LYS A 40 -1.82 -5.31 -5.83
CA LYS A 40 -0.80 -4.33 -6.14
C LYS A 40 -1.26 -3.01 -5.52
N ILE A 41 -0.57 -2.58 -4.47
CA ILE A 41 -0.91 -1.36 -3.75
C ILE A 41 -0.40 -0.16 -4.55
N GLU A 42 -1.31 0.75 -4.89
CA GLU A 42 -0.98 2.01 -5.58
C GLU A 42 -0.38 3.02 -4.60
N GLU A 43 0.82 3.52 -4.91
CA GLU A 43 1.54 4.48 -4.06
C GLU A 43 2.19 5.58 -4.89
N PHE A 44 2.53 6.68 -4.25
CA PHE A 44 3.27 7.78 -4.82
C PHE A 44 4.75 7.68 -4.49
N ILE A 45 5.57 7.89 -5.50
CA ILE A 45 7.02 8.02 -5.40
C ILE A 45 7.49 9.27 -6.14
N VAL A 46 8.62 9.81 -5.71
CA VAL A 46 9.36 10.81 -6.48
C VAL A 46 10.62 10.15 -7.00
N VAL A 47 10.82 10.17 -8.32
CA VAL A 47 12.02 9.60 -8.93
C VAL A 47 12.85 10.72 -9.55
N GLN A 48 14.10 10.80 -9.15
CA GLN A 48 15.10 11.67 -9.74
C GLN A 48 15.90 10.89 -10.78
N ASN A 49 16.18 11.51 -11.93
CA ASN A 49 16.96 10.96 -13.03
C ASN A 49 16.42 9.61 -13.53
N ALA A 50 15.09 9.48 -13.61
CA ALA A 50 14.42 8.25 -14.01
C ALA A 50 15.00 7.67 -15.33
N GLY A 51 15.36 6.40 -15.30
CA GLY A 51 15.97 5.66 -16.41
C GLY A 51 17.47 5.89 -16.63
N LEU A 52 18.16 6.58 -15.71
CA LEU A 52 19.61 6.77 -15.74
C LEU A 52 20.29 5.95 -14.63
N ASP A 53 21.59 5.70 -14.74
CA ASP A 53 22.37 5.00 -13.70
C ASP A 53 22.38 5.76 -12.36
N SER A 54 22.09 7.06 -12.40
CA SER A 54 21.97 7.94 -11.23
C SER A 54 20.51 8.08 -10.76
N GLU A 55 19.66 7.10 -11.03
CA GLU A 55 18.26 7.09 -10.60
C GLU A 55 18.17 7.00 -9.07
N GLU A 56 17.35 7.86 -8.48
CA GLU A 56 17.07 7.83 -7.05
C GLU A 56 15.56 7.84 -6.81
N ILE A 57 15.08 6.89 -5.99
CA ILE A 57 13.67 6.72 -5.65
C ILE A 57 13.43 7.22 -4.24
N TYR A 58 12.47 8.14 -4.11
CA TYR A 58 12.03 8.71 -2.84
C TYR A 58 10.60 8.26 -2.57
N TYR A 59 10.43 7.40 -1.56
CA TYR A 59 9.13 6.86 -1.17
C TYR A 59 8.28 7.92 -0.45
N THR A 60 7.01 8.07 -0.87
CA THR A 60 6.08 9.06 -0.29
C THR A 60 4.73 8.49 0.12
N GLY A 61 4.56 7.16 0.01
CA GLY A 61 3.36 6.45 0.43
C GLY A 61 2.11 6.86 -0.36
N PHE A 62 0.97 6.98 0.32
CA PHE A 62 -0.33 7.21 -0.33
C PHE A 62 -0.68 8.69 -0.57
N SER A 63 0.20 9.62 -0.22
CA SER A 63 -0.11 11.05 -0.26
C SER A 63 0.59 11.77 -1.40
N GLU A 64 -0.19 12.23 -2.38
CA GLU A 64 0.29 13.11 -3.44
C GLU A 64 0.89 14.41 -2.88
N ILE A 65 0.33 14.95 -1.80
CA ILE A 65 0.85 16.16 -1.14
C ILE A 65 2.26 15.94 -0.59
N GLU A 66 2.51 14.80 0.07
CA GLU A 66 3.86 14.44 0.53
C GLU A 66 4.81 14.21 -0.64
N ALA A 67 4.31 13.67 -1.75
CA ALA A 67 5.07 13.57 -2.99
C ALA A 67 5.51 14.94 -3.51
N TYR A 68 4.61 15.93 -3.56
CA TYR A 68 4.95 17.30 -3.94
C TYR A 68 5.93 17.97 -2.98
N ARG A 69 5.79 17.76 -1.66
CA ARG A 69 6.73 18.29 -0.66
C ARG A 69 8.13 17.73 -0.88
N THR A 70 8.22 16.44 -1.15
CA THR A 70 9.49 15.73 -1.44
C THR A 70 10.09 16.21 -2.76
N TYR A 71 9.26 16.29 -3.81
CA TYR A 71 9.65 16.85 -5.10
C TYR A 71 10.25 18.24 -4.96
N LYS A 72 9.66 19.14 -4.16
CA LYS A 72 10.22 20.49 -3.94
C LYS A 72 11.53 20.48 -3.14
N ARG A 73 11.75 19.50 -2.26
CA ARG A 73 12.93 19.40 -1.40
C ARG A 73 14.18 18.92 -2.15
N ILE A 74 14.00 18.00 -3.10
CA ILE A 74 15.10 17.44 -3.89
C ILE A 74 15.70 18.53 -4.79
N LYS A 75 17.03 18.68 -4.73
CA LYS A 75 17.78 19.65 -5.51
C LYS A 75 18.45 18.99 -6.71
N GLY A 76 18.49 19.70 -7.83
CA GLY A 76 19.13 19.24 -9.07
C GLY A 76 18.36 18.10 -9.75
N GLY A 77 18.91 17.63 -10.89
CA GLY A 77 18.37 16.51 -11.66
C GLY A 77 16.99 16.75 -12.29
N LYS A 78 16.62 15.86 -13.21
CA LYS A 78 15.23 15.79 -13.69
C LYS A 78 14.44 14.94 -12.71
N LYS A 79 13.35 15.46 -12.17
CA LYS A 79 12.53 14.76 -11.18
C LYS A 79 11.10 14.65 -11.69
N ASN A 80 10.43 13.57 -11.34
CA ASN A 80 9.02 13.34 -11.64
C ASN A 80 8.34 12.73 -10.42
N ILE A 81 7.05 13.01 -10.28
CA ILE A 81 6.19 12.31 -9.33
C ILE A 81 5.46 11.21 -10.12
N PHE A 82 5.49 9.98 -9.61
CA PHE A 82 4.77 8.87 -10.20
C PHE A 82 3.79 8.28 -9.21
N LYS A 83 2.61 7.93 -9.70
CA LYS A 83 1.76 6.92 -9.07
C LYS A 83 2.17 5.57 -9.64
N ALA A 84 2.53 4.64 -8.79
CA ALA A 84 3.13 3.38 -9.18
C ALA A 84 2.72 2.24 -8.25
N TYR A 85 2.75 1.02 -8.78
CA TYR A 85 2.76 -0.18 -7.95
C TYR A 85 4.17 -0.43 -7.46
N ILE A 86 4.34 -0.61 -6.15
CA ILE A 86 5.66 -0.79 -5.54
C ILE A 86 5.84 -2.24 -5.12
N LYS A 87 6.83 -2.90 -5.70
CA LYS A 87 7.30 -4.20 -5.22
C LYS A 87 8.38 -3.96 -4.20
N ARG A 88 8.15 -4.43 -2.97
CA ARG A 88 9.14 -4.39 -1.89
C ARG A 88 9.78 -5.75 -1.72
N ASP A 89 11.06 -5.75 -1.40
CA ASP A 89 11.77 -6.93 -0.93
C ASP A 89 12.43 -6.65 0.43
N LEU A 90 12.81 -7.68 1.15
CA LEU A 90 13.46 -7.57 2.46
C LEU A 90 14.96 -7.75 2.31
N VAL A 91 15.71 -6.66 2.49
CA VAL A 91 17.17 -6.70 2.57
C VAL A 91 17.55 -6.58 4.04
N PHE A 92 18.17 -7.62 4.61
CA PHE A 92 18.48 -7.69 6.05
C PHE A 92 17.26 -7.43 6.96
N ASN A 93 16.09 -7.98 6.62
CA ASN A 93 14.80 -7.73 7.30
C ASN A 93 14.33 -6.26 7.26
N VAL A 94 14.90 -5.43 6.38
CA VAL A 94 14.44 -4.05 6.14
C VAL A 94 13.72 -4.00 4.79
N PRO A 95 12.48 -3.48 4.72
CA PRO A 95 11.76 -3.35 3.46
C PRO A 95 12.43 -2.31 2.56
N PHE A 96 12.79 -2.74 1.37
CA PHE A 96 13.41 -1.93 0.34
C PHE A 96 12.54 -1.96 -0.92
N ILE A 97 12.55 -0.88 -1.71
CA ILE A 97 11.86 -0.85 -3.01
C ILE A 97 12.73 -1.62 -4.01
N ASP A 98 12.27 -2.81 -4.41
CA ASP A 98 12.94 -3.64 -5.41
C ASP A 98 12.64 -3.10 -6.80
N THR A 99 11.36 -3.01 -7.15
CA THR A 99 10.91 -2.48 -8.43
C THR A 99 9.63 -1.67 -8.28
N TYR A 100 9.34 -0.84 -9.29
CA TYR A 100 8.08 -0.13 -9.40
C TYR A 100 7.53 -0.20 -10.82
N GLU A 101 6.20 -0.20 -10.93
CA GLU A 101 5.48 -0.16 -12.20
C GLU A 101 4.68 1.14 -12.26
N ILE A 102 5.04 2.03 -13.20
CA ILE A 102 4.39 3.34 -13.33
C ILE A 102 2.97 3.14 -13.84
N ILE A 103 2.01 3.70 -13.10
CA ILE A 103 0.59 3.79 -13.47
C ILE A 103 0.34 5.14 -14.11
N GLU A 104 0.79 6.22 -13.45
CA GLU A 104 0.52 7.59 -13.86
C GLU A 104 1.70 8.52 -13.55
N VAL A 105 1.92 9.50 -14.42
CA VAL A 105 2.85 10.60 -14.19
C VAL A 105 2.08 11.82 -13.72
N ILE A 106 2.36 12.27 -12.50
CA ILE A 106 1.72 13.45 -11.90
C ILE A 106 2.49 14.70 -12.33
N ARG A 107 1.79 15.71 -12.86
CA ARG A 107 2.36 16.92 -13.48
C ARG A 107 2.14 18.18 -12.66
#